data_AF-A0A7J2R8Q6-F1
#
_entry.id   AF-A0A7J2R8Q6-F1
#
_cell.length_a   1.000
_cell.length_b   1.000
_cell.length_c   1.000
_cell.angle_alpha   90.00
_cell.angle_beta   90.00
_cell.angle_gamma   90.00
#
_symmetry.space_group_name_H-M   'P 1'
#
loop_
_entity.id
_entity.type
_entity.pdbx_description
1 polymer ?
#
loop_
_entity_poly.entity_id
_entity_poly.type
_entity_poly.pdbx_seq_one_letter_code
_entity_poly.pdbx_strand_id
1 'polypeptide(L)'
;MPVIFAKPGAGTDLASSDVDHNATTNYVADEHVAHNTVSISSGGILSGGGTIDSNQTITLANADIDHDALTNFAAGEHFTFASVSGTIDHNTILN
;
A
#
# COMPACT_ATOMS: atom_id res chain seq x y z
N MET A 1 56.20 3.81 44.81
CA MET A 1 55.27 3.63 43.66
C MET A 1 53.95 4.28 44.05
N PRO A 2 53.43 5.27 43.31
CA PRO A 2 52.18 5.91 43.68
C PRO A 2 50.99 4.98 43.36
N VAL A 3 50.03 4.92 44.28
CA VAL A 3 48.76 4.23 44.06
C VAL A 3 47.84 5.20 43.30
N ILE A 4 47.45 4.82 42.09
CA ILE A 4 46.42 5.51 41.32
C ILE A 4 45.08 4.86 41.68
N PHE A 5 44.16 5.62 42.28
CA PHE A 5 42.78 5.19 42.45
C PHE A 5 42.02 5.46 41.14
N ALA A 6 41.46 4.41 40.53
CA ALA A 6 40.54 4.58 39.41
C ALA A 6 39.39 5.49 39.85
N LYS A 7 39.11 6.54 39.06
CA LYS A 7 37.89 7.34 39.24
C LYS A 7 36.70 6.37 39.14
N PRO A 8 35.79 6.33 40.12
CA PRO A 8 34.58 5.52 40.00
C PRO A 8 33.84 6.06 38.77
N GLY A 9 33.88 5.25 37.72
CA GLY A 9 33.28 5.59 36.44
C GLY A 9 31.78 5.67 36.63
N ALA A 10 31.22 6.80 36.19
CA ALA A 10 29.84 6.85 35.74
C ALA A 10 29.60 5.65 34.80
N GLY A 11 28.41 5.07 34.91
CA GLY A 11 28.04 3.79 34.28
C GLY A 11 28.41 3.68 32.81
N THR A 12 28.45 2.45 32.32
CA THR A 12 28.63 2.07 30.91
C THR A 12 27.46 2.52 30.01
N ASP A 13 26.73 3.55 30.42
CA ASP A 13 25.48 3.97 29.82
C ASP A 13 25.82 5.00 28.74
N LEU A 14 25.74 4.58 27.48
CA LEU A 14 25.82 5.48 26.35
C LEU A 14 24.51 6.26 26.24
N ALA A 15 24.58 7.57 26.08
CA ALA A 15 23.41 8.37 25.73
C ALA A 15 23.12 8.21 24.22
N SER A 16 21.88 8.48 23.81
CA SER A 16 21.52 8.48 22.37
C SER A 16 22.35 9.47 21.54
N SER A 17 22.91 10.51 22.16
CA SER A 17 23.83 11.46 21.50
C SER A 17 25.22 10.91 21.23
N ASP A 18 25.61 9.84 21.93
CA ASP A 18 26.94 9.24 21.85
C ASP A 18 27.02 8.16 20.75
N VAL A 19 25.89 7.82 20.13
CA VAL A 19 25.75 6.76 19.12
C VAL A 19 25.26 7.34 17.80
N ASP A 20 26.10 7.25 16.76
CA ASP A 20 25.64 7.42 15.38
C ASP A 20 25.01 6.12 14.91
N HIS A 21 23.67 6.10 14.85
CA HIS A 21 22.90 4.93 14.42
C HIS A 21 23.31 4.42 13.03
N ASN A 22 23.71 5.32 12.13
CA ASN A 22 24.08 4.97 10.75
C ASN A 22 25.49 4.39 10.64
N ALA A 23 26.30 4.51 11.70
CA ALA A 23 27.64 3.94 11.79
C ALA A 23 27.67 2.60 12.55
N THR A 24 26.50 2.07 12.94
CA THR A 24 26.41 0.79 13.64
C THR A 24 26.61 -0.39 12.69
N THR A 25 27.11 -1.52 13.22
CA THR A 25 27.27 -2.74 12.43
C THR A 25 25.90 -3.24 11.94
N ASN A 26 25.83 -3.66 10.68
CA ASN A 26 24.59 -4.09 10.01
C ASN A 26 23.56 -2.98 9.76
N TYR A 27 23.92 -1.70 9.87
CA TYR A 27 23.09 -0.63 9.31
C TYR A 27 22.92 -0.83 7.80
N VAL A 28 21.67 -0.90 7.35
CA VAL A 28 21.30 -0.90 5.94
C VAL A 28 20.52 0.37 5.66
N ALA A 29 21.04 1.23 4.77
CA ALA A 29 20.46 2.54 4.51
C ALA A 29 19.00 2.48 4.05
N ASP A 30 18.64 1.42 3.34
CA ASP A 30 17.32 1.24 2.73
C ASP A 30 16.27 0.62 3.68
N GLU A 31 16.55 0.52 4.99
CA GLU A 31 15.57 0.05 5.99
C GLU A 31 14.70 1.18 6.57
N HIS A 32 15.18 2.43 6.52
CA HIS A 32 14.44 3.60 6.97
C HIS A 32 14.14 4.52 5.80
N VAL A 33 12.92 4.45 5.29
CA VAL A 33 12.44 5.37 4.24
C VAL A 33 11.75 6.55 4.91
N ALA A 34 12.16 7.77 4.58
CA ALA A 34 11.41 8.96 4.96
C ALA A 34 10.11 9.00 4.14
N HIS A 35 8.98 8.69 4.79
CA HIS A 35 7.69 8.54 4.09
C HIS A 35 7.18 9.84 3.45
N ASN A 36 7.73 11.01 3.80
CA ASN A 36 7.44 12.29 3.12
C ASN A 36 7.95 12.34 1.67
N THR A 37 8.78 11.39 1.25
CA THR A 37 9.24 11.22 -0.13
C THR A 37 8.52 10.09 -0.88
N VAL A 38 7.71 9.31 -0.17
CA VAL A 38 6.92 8.23 -0.74
C VAL A 38 5.54 8.78 -1.08
N SER A 39 5.11 8.59 -2.32
CA SER A 39 3.81 9.08 -2.79
C SER A 39 3.06 8.02 -3.56
N ILE A 40 1.74 7.99 -3.36
CA ILE A 40 0.82 7.19 -4.17
C ILE A 40 0.30 8.09 -5.30
N SER A 41 0.68 7.78 -6.54
CA SER A 41 0.08 8.40 -7.72
C SER A 41 -1.14 7.60 -8.15
N SER A 42 -2.33 8.19 -8.05
CA SER A 42 -3.55 7.63 -8.61
C SER A 42 -3.68 7.92 -10.10
N GLY A 43 -4.54 7.18 -10.79
CA GLY A 43 -4.78 7.30 -12.22
C GLY A 43 -5.82 6.30 -12.72
N GLY A 44 -6.42 6.59 -13.88
CA GLY A 44 -7.52 5.81 -14.42
C GLY A 44 -8.77 5.91 -13.54
N ILE A 45 -9.27 4.75 -13.08
CA ILE A 45 -10.47 4.64 -12.22
C ILE A 45 -10.20 4.93 -10.73
N LEU A 46 -8.92 5.08 -10.34
CA LEU A 46 -8.53 5.38 -8.97
C LEU A 46 -8.37 6.90 -8.80
N SER A 47 -8.87 7.42 -7.68
CA SER A 47 -8.68 8.81 -7.24
C SER A 47 -8.14 8.87 -5.81
N GLY A 48 -7.66 10.05 -5.40
CA GLY A 48 -7.04 10.26 -4.09
C GLY A 48 -5.53 9.95 -4.12
N GLY A 49 -5.00 9.44 -3.00
CA GLY A 49 -3.56 9.27 -2.80
C GLY A 49 -2.85 10.57 -2.43
N GLY A 50 -1.53 10.61 -2.65
CA GLY A 50 -0.66 11.69 -2.19
C GLY A 50 0.59 11.18 -1.47
N THR A 51 1.34 12.10 -0.88
CA THR A 51 2.50 11.79 -0.03
C THR A 51 2.06 11.07 1.24
N ILE A 52 2.79 10.02 1.66
CA ILE A 52 2.43 9.19 2.82
C ILE A 52 2.99 9.79 4.12
N ASP A 53 2.75 11.09 4.35
CA ASP A 53 3.03 11.72 5.65
C ASP A 53 1.93 11.43 6.70
N SER A 54 0.82 10.85 6.24
CA SER A 54 -0.39 10.53 6.99
C SER A 54 -1.20 9.46 6.26
N ASN A 55 -2.30 9.01 6.86
CA ASN A 55 -3.21 8.06 6.23
C ASN A 55 -3.73 8.62 4.89
N GLN A 56 -3.50 7.87 3.82
CA GLN A 56 -3.99 8.20 2.49
C GLN A 56 -5.24 7.40 2.16
N THR A 57 -6.28 8.07 1.67
CA THR A 57 -7.47 7.41 1.13
C THR A 57 -7.32 7.29 -0.37
N ILE A 58 -7.47 6.07 -0.88
CA ILE A 58 -7.61 5.79 -2.29
C ILE A 58 -9.05 5.35 -2.50
N THR A 59 -9.72 5.95 -3.47
CA THR A 59 -11.13 5.67 -3.75
C THR A 59 -11.28 5.19 -5.18
N LEU A 60 -12.21 4.26 -5.36
CA LEU A 60 -12.74 3.85 -6.64
C LEU A 60 -14.16 4.42 -6.68
N ALA A 61 -14.47 5.32 -7.62
CA ALA A 61 -15.87 5.70 -7.78
C ALA A 61 -16.57 4.54 -8.48
N ASN A 62 -17.60 3.96 -7.85
CA ASN A 62 -18.31 2.81 -8.43
C ASN A 62 -18.93 3.12 -9.80
N ALA A 63 -19.21 4.40 -10.10
CA ALA A 63 -19.68 4.86 -11.40
C ALA A 63 -18.59 4.82 -12.49
N ASP A 64 -17.31 4.78 -12.13
CA ASP A 64 -16.19 4.69 -13.07
C ASP A 64 -15.91 3.24 -13.51
N ILE A 65 -16.54 2.26 -12.86
CA ILE A 65 -16.52 0.87 -13.31
C ILE A 65 -17.60 0.70 -14.39
N ASP A 66 -17.22 0.97 -15.64
CA ASP A 66 -17.97 0.50 -16.79
C ASP A 66 -17.69 -1.00 -16.96
N HIS A 67 -18.65 -1.83 -16.57
CA HIS A 67 -18.55 -3.28 -16.67
C HIS A 67 -18.26 -3.73 -18.12
N ASP A 68 -18.72 -2.97 -19.11
CA ASP A 68 -18.54 -3.27 -20.53
C ASP A 68 -17.13 -2.92 -21.04
N ALA A 69 -16.39 -2.11 -20.28
CA ALA A 69 -15.02 -1.69 -20.58
C ALA A 69 -13.93 -2.53 -19.86
N LEU A 70 -14.33 -3.48 -19.00
CA LEU A 70 -13.38 -4.39 -18.36
C LEU A 70 -12.83 -5.39 -19.40
N THR A 71 -11.52 -5.68 -19.35
CA THR A 71 -10.79 -6.47 -20.38
C THR A 71 -11.30 -7.89 -20.60
N ASN A 72 -12.20 -8.38 -19.73
CA ASN A 72 -12.80 -9.71 -19.80
C ASN A 72 -14.33 -9.66 -19.93
N PHE A 73 -14.91 -8.50 -20.22
CA PHE A 73 -16.32 -8.43 -20.54
C PHE A 73 -16.55 -9.00 -21.94
N ALA A 74 -17.26 -10.12 -22.01
CA ALA A 74 -17.79 -10.65 -23.26
C ALA A 74 -19.26 -10.22 -23.39
N ALA A 75 -19.52 -9.22 -24.24
CA ALA A 75 -20.88 -8.71 -24.50
C ALA A 75 -21.89 -9.79 -24.96
N GLY A 76 -21.38 -10.93 -25.44
CA GLY A 76 -22.18 -12.09 -25.84
C GLY A 76 -22.48 -13.13 -24.75
N GLU A 77 -21.96 -12.98 -23.53
CA GLU A 77 -22.32 -13.84 -22.38
C GLU A 77 -23.52 -13.30 -21.59
N HIS A 78 -23.78 -12.00 -21.66
CA HIS A 78 -24.93 -11.39 -21.00
C HIS A 78 -26.13 -11.38 -21.95
N PHE A 79 -26.97 -12.42 -21.87
CA PHE A 79 -28.22 -12.47 -22.63
C PHE A 79 -29.12 -11.29 -22.23
N THR A 80 -29.25 -10.31 -23.12
CA THR A 80 -30.26 -9.26 -22.92
C THR A 80 -31.65 -9.89 -23.00
N PHE A 81 -32.60 -9.41 -22.20
CA PHE A 81 -33.98 -9.93 -22.19
C PHE A 81 -34.65 -9.85 -23.58
N ALA A 82 -34.18 -8.95 -24.46
CA ALA A 82 -34.62 -8.83 -25.85
C ALA A 82 -34.07 -9.94 -26.77
N SER A 83 -32.97 -10.59 -26.41
CA SER A 83 -32.38 -11.71 -27.14
C SER A 83 -33.11 -13.04 -26.88
N VAL A 84 -33.97 -13.11 -25.86
CA VAL A 84 -34.73 -14.30 -25.50
C VAL A 84 -36.16 -14.15 -26.05
N SER A 85 -36.42 -14.70 -27.24
CA SER A 85 -37.79 -14.75 -27.76
C SER A 85 -38.54 -15.93 -27.13
N GLY A 86 -39.32 -15.69 -26.07
CA GLY A 86 -40.17 -16.71 -25.43
C GLY A 86 -40.49 -16.45 -23.97
N THR A 87 -41.36 -17.28 -23.37
CA THR A 87 -41.60 -17.31 -21.92
C THR A 87 -40.34 -17.81 -21.21
N ILE A 88 -39.74 -17.01 -20.34
CA ILE A 88 -38.60 -17.45 -19.51
C ILE A 88 -39.12 -18.34 -18.39
N ASP A 89 -39.02 -19.65 -18.60
CA ASP A 89 -39.11 -20.68 -17.56
C ASP A 89 -37.68 -21.07 -17.13
N HIS A 90 -37.47 -21.34 -15.84
CA HIS A 90 -36.23 -21.92 -15.30
C HIS A 90 -35.76 -23.20 -16.02
N ASN A 91 -36.65 -23.89 -16.74
CA ASN A 91 -36.34 -25.04 -17.60
C ASN A 91 -35.96 -24.69 -19.06
N THR A 92 -36.14 -23.44 -19.49
CA THR A 92 -35.90 -23.00 -20.89
C THR A 92 -34.57 -22.29 -21.10
N ILE A 93 -33.78 -22.09 -20.03
CA ILE A 93 -32.38 -21.65 -20.13
C ILE A 93 -31.54 -22.90 -20.40
N LEU A 94 -31.59 -23.40 -21.64
CA LEU A 94 -30.66 -24.40 -22.14
C LEU A 94 -29.67 -23.70 -23.07
N ASN A 95 -28.40 -24.00 -22.83
CA ASN A 95 -27.17 -23.47 -23.44
C ASN A 95 -27.23 -23.12 -24.92
#